data_AF-A0A7X7J471-F1
#
_entry.id   AF-A0A7X7J471-F1
#
_cell.length_a   1.000
_cell.length_b   1.000
_cell.length_c   1.000
_cell.angle_alpha   90.00
_cell.angle_beta   90.00
_cell.angle_gamma   90.00
#
_symmetry.space_group_name_H-M   'P 1'
#
loop_
_entity.id
_entity.type
_entity.pdbx_description
1 polymer ?
#
loop_
_entity_poly.entity_id
_entity_poly.type
_entity_poly.pdbx_seq_one_letter_code
_entity_poly.pdbx_strand_id
1 'polypeptide(L)' 'KEAVTVKVLEKLYRWSEWEIIKKSSDFEKLNSRTVIFPVEIKPDGEAVVTYRVRYRHP' A
#
# COMPACT_ATOMS: atom_id res chain seq x y z
N LYS A 1 -18.01 -12.33 -15.01
CA LYS A 1 -17.12 -11.24 -14.53
C LYS A 1 -15.96 -11.91 -13.81
N GLU A 2 -14.74 -11.42 -14.01
CA GLU A 2 -13.51 -12.03 -13.48
C GLU A 2 -12.91 -11.12 -12.41
N ALA A 3 -12.12 -11.69 -11.50
CA ALA A 3 -11.37 -10.92 -10.51
C ALA A 3 -10.27 -10.13 -11.22
N VAL A 4 -10.00 -8.92 -10.74
CA VAL A 4 -8.96 -8.04 -11.30
C VAL A 4 -7.98 -7.65 -10.21
N THR A 5 -6.70 -7.61 -10.57
CA THR A 5 -5.66 -7.10 -9.67
C THR A 5 -5.34 -5.66 -10.03
N VAL A 6 -5.53 -4.76 -9.07
CA VAL A 6 -5.17 -3.35 -9.20
C VAL A 6 -3.91 -3.04 -8.39
N LYS A 7 -3.12 -2.07 -8.87
CA LYS A 7 -1.95 -1.55 -8.12
C LYS A 7 -2.32 -0.21 -7.51
N VAL A 8 -2.43 -0.16 -6.18
CA VAL A 8 -2.63 1.10 -5.45
C VAL A 8 -1.26 1.72 -5.18
N LEU A 9 -0.96 2.84 -5.84
CA LEU A 9 0.28 3.59 -5.64
C LEU A 9 0.08 4.63 -4.53
N GLU A 10 0.62 4.33 -3.35
CA GLU A 10 0.56 5.22 -2.20
C GLU A 10 1.81 6.09 -2.10
N LYS A 11 1.62 7.41 -2.02
CA LYS A 11 2.71 8.38 -1.89
C LYS A 11 2.90 8.79 -0.43
N LEU A 12 3.97 8.29 0.18
CA LEU A 12 4.35 8.65 1.54
C LEU A 12 4.97 10.06 1.57
N TYR A 13 4.39 10.93 2.40
CA TYR A 13 4.63 12.37 2.28
C TYR A 13 5.63 12.96 3.29
N ARG A 14 6.09 12.19 4.29
CA ARG A 14 7.06 12.65 5.30
C ARG A 14 8.33 11.82 5.27
N TRP A 15 9.49 12.49 5.34
CA TRP A 15 10.83 11.88 5.45
C TRP A 15 11.11 10.78 4.40
N SER A 16 12.33 10.25 4.32
CA SER A 16 12.67 9.14 3.41
C SER A 16 12.70 7.79 4.11
N GLU A 17 12.92 7.81 5.43
CA GLU A 17 12.96 6.64 6.29
C GLU A 17 11.60 6.39 6.95
N TRP A 18 11.05 5.21 6.70
CA TRP A 18 9.76 4.80 7.22
C TRP A 18 9.63 3.29 7.26
N GLU A 19 8.63 2.83 8.02
CA GLU A 19 8.26 1.42 8.13
C GLU A 19 6.74 1.29 8.19
N ILE A 20 6.16 0.40 7.39
CA ILE A 20 4.76 0.01 7.56
C ILE A 20 4.68 -0.99 8.72
N ILE A 21 4.12 -0.55 9.83
CA ILE A 21 4.04 -1.34 11.08
C ILE A 21 2.72 -2.12 11.22
N LYS A 22 1.73 -1.79 10.39
CA LYS A 22 0.49 -2.57 10.23
C LYS A 22 0.05 -2.52 8.78
N LYS A 23 -0.42 -3.64 8.24
CA LYS A 23 -0.91 -3.78 6.86
C LYS A 23 -2.09 -4.73 6.82
N SER A 24 -3.14 -4.38 6.06
CA SER A 24 -4.23 -5.30 5.71
C SER A 24 -3.92 -6.14 4.46
N SER A 25 -2.92 -5.72 3.68
CA SER A 25 -2.53 -6.32 2.41
C SER A 25 -1.02 -6.24 2.24
N ASP A 26 -0.45 -7.17 1.49
CA ASP A 26 0.98 -7.11 1.16
C ASP A 26 1.32 -5.90 0.30
N PHE A 27 2.59 -5.49 0.37
CA PHE A 27 3.06 -4.31 -0.32
C PHE A 27 4.49 -4.47 -0.83
N GLU A 28 4.81 -3.70 -1.86
CA GLU A 28 6.15 -3.55 -2.41
C GLU A 28 6.62 -2.12 -2.18
N LYS A 29 7.84 -1.95 -1.66
CA LYS A 29 8.49 -0.64 -1.60
C LYS A 29 9.07 -0.33 -2.97
N LEU A 30 8.41 0.53 -3.74
CA LEU A 30 8.90 0.95 -5.05
C LEU A 30 10.12 1.88 -4.92
N ASN A 31 10.05 2.83 -3.99
CA ASN A 31 11.14 3.74 -3.68
C ASN A 31 10.95 4.35 -2.27
N SER A 32 11.78 5.33 -1.89
CA SER A 32 11.71 5.97 -0.56
C SER A 32 10.42 6.75 -0.28
N ARG A 33 9.57 7.04 -1.29
CA ARG A 33 8.31 7.78 -1.14
C ARG A 33 7.10 7.06 -1.70
N THR A 34 7.25 5.87 -2.26
CA THR A 34 6.14 5.17 -2.92
C THR A 34 6.08 3.70 -2.51
N VAL A 35 4.87 3.30 -2.10
CA VAL A 35 4.50 1.92 -1.80
C VAL A 35 3.44 1.48 -2.79
N ILE A 36 3.53 0.24 -3.24
CA ILE A 36 2.51 -0.38 -4.09
C ILE A 36 1.80 -1.45 -3.27
N PHE A 37 0.47 -1.38 -3.21
CA PHE A 37 -0.36 -2.49 -2.73
C PHE A 37 -1.03 -3.16 -3.93
N PRO A 38 -0.61 -4.39 -4.32
CA PRO A 38 -1.37 -5.19 -5.26
C PRO A 38 -2.61 -5.74 -4.56
N VAL A 39 -3.80 -5.38 -5.04
CA VAL A 39 -5.07 -5.75 -4.42
C VAL A 39 -5.93 -6.46 -5.44
N GLU A 40 -6.36 -7.68 -5.11
CA GLU A 40 -7.34 -8.42 -5.89
C GLU A 40 -8.75 -7.94 -5.52
N ILE A 41 -9.53 -7.59 -6.54
CA ILE A 41 -10.93 -7.19 -6.40
C ILE A 41 -11.77 -8.27 -7.08
N LYS A 42 -12.62 -8.93 -6.28
CA LYS A 42 -13.58 -9.91 -6.79
C LYS A 42 -14.65 -9.22 -7.65
N PRO A 43 -15.30 -9.94 -8.58
CA PRO A 43 -16.43 -9.42 -9.34
C PRO A 43 -17.48 -8.75 -8.44
N ASP A 44 -17.85 -7.51 -8.78
CA ASP A 44 -18.84 -6.71 -8.03
C ASP A 44 -18.49 -6.53 -6.53
N GLY A 45 -17.22 -6.73 -6.19
CA GLY A 45 -16.69 -6.57 -4.84
C GLY A 45 -15.99 -5.25 -4.63
N GLU A 46 -15.70 -4.97 -3.36
CA GLU A 46 -14.90 -3.84 -2.90
C GLU A 46 -13.71 -4.38 -2.11
N ALA A 47 -12.57 -3.69 -2.21
CA ALA A 47 -11.40 -3.97 -1.39
C ALA A 47 -10.91 -2.68 -0.73
N VAL A 48 -10.62 -2.76 0.56
CA VAL A 48 -10.16 -1.63 1.38
C VAL A 48 -8.75 -1.91 1.88
N VAL A 49 -7.81 -1.03 1.55
CA VAL A 49 -6.43 -1.10 2.05
C VAL A 49 -6.31 -0.20 3.27
N THR A 50 -5.91 -0.76 4.40
CA THR A 50 -5.55 -0.01 5.60
C THR A 50 -4.12 -0.33 6.00
N TYR A 51 -3.36 0.71 6.32
CA TYR A 51 -1.99 0.58 6.76
C TYR A 51 -1.67 1.63 7.81
N ARG A 52 -0.66 1.33 8.63
CA ARG A 52 -0.08 2.30 9.56
C ARG A 52 1.40 2.42 9.25
N VAL A 53 1.83 3.63 8.91
CA VAL A 53 3.22 3.94 8.66
C VAL A 53 3.82 4.63 9.88
N ARG A 54 5.05 4.26 10.23
CA ARG A 54 5.89 4.96 11.20
C ARG A 54 7.02 5.63 10.44
N TYR A 55 7.08 6.94 10.50
CA TYR A 55 8.16 7.73 9.92
C TYR A 55 9.30 7.85 10.94
N ARG A 56 10.55 7.78 10.45
CA ARG A 56 11.76 8.03 11.24
C ARG A 56 12.42 9.29 10.72
N HIS A 57 12.65 10.24 11.63
CA HIS A 57 13.52 11.38 11.35
C HIS A 57 14.97 10.94 11.57
N PRO A 58 15.95 11.52 10.85
CA PRO A 58 17.37 11.42 11.20
C PRO A 58 17.69 11.76 12.66
#